data_AF-A0A7X5DZH8-F1
#
_entry.id   AF-A0A7X5DZH8-F1
#
_cell.length_a   1.000
_cell.length_b   1.000
_cell.length_c   1.000
_cell.angle_alpha   90.00
_cell.angle_beta   90.00
_cell.angle_gamma   90.00
#
_symmetry.space_group_name_H-M   'P 1'
#
loop_
_entity.id
_entity.type
_entity.pdbx_description
1 polymer ?
#
loop_
_entity_poly.entity_id
_entity_poly.type
_entity_poly.pdbx_seq_one_letter_code
_entity_poly.pdbx_strand_id
1 'polypeptide(L)'
;MWRKPKRRTTLVKLWIAAPNDGTPPLYAFLDTLEEKQRQKIFSLLALLLQTPATAMREPYVKHFGIERYRTLYELRAKSRNLVRITFTLRENGDILFLIPFIKRRRRDTMQALDASLHLLAQCRDGSCSIQELSIKSYINGGNAT
;
A
#
# COMPACT_ATOMS: atom_id res chain seq x y z
N MET A 1 7.93 9.22 -41.42
CA MET A 1 8.15 8.18 -40.39
C MET A 1 8.08 8.82 -39.01
N TRP A 2 6.89 8.89 -38.40
CA TRP A 2 6.73 9.47 -37.06
C TRP A 2 7.08 8.40 -36.02
N ARG A 3 8.22 8.52 -35.34
CA ARG A 3 8.57 7.63 -34.24
C ARG A 3 7.65 7.95 -33.07
N LYS A 4 6.77 7.02 -32.71
CA LYS A 4 5.98 7.13 -31.47
C LYS A 4 6.96 7.33 -30.29
N PRO A 5 6.71 8.28 -29.39
CA PRO A 5 7.56 8.45 -28.23
C PRO A 5 7.57 7.15 -27.44
N LYS A 6 8.77 6.60 -27.21
CA LYS A 6 9.01 5.45 -26.34
C LYS A 6 8.56 5.92 -24.95
N ARG A 7 7.35 5.54 -24.52
CA ARG A 7 6.89 5.80 -23.16
C ARG A 7 7.97 5.22 -22.25
N ARG A 8 8.75 6.08 -21.59
CA ARG A 8 9.52 5.67 -20.42
C ARG A 8 8.47 5.29 -19.39
N THR A 9 8.10 4.02 -19.33
CA THR A 9 7.38 3.47 -18.20
C THR A 9 8.35 3.56 -17.03
N THR A 10 8.29 4.66 -16.29
CA THR A 10 8.92 4.71 -14.97
C THR A 10 8.28 3.59 -14.17
N LEU A 11 9.09 2.62 -13.74
CA LEU A 11 8.62 1.52 -12.92
C LEU A 11 8.10 2.12 -11.61
N VAL A 12 6.83 1.88 -11.30
CA VAL A 12 6.22 2.27 -10.03
C VAL A 12 7.03 1.63 -8.90
N LYS A 13 7.38 2.40 -7.88
CA LYS A 13 7.98 1.89 -6.66
C LYS A 13 6.96 1.80 -5.53
N LEU A 14 7.24 0.90 -4.59
CA LEU A 14 6.49 0.76 -3.35
C LEU A 14 7.29 1.41 -2.22
N TRP A 15 6.59 2.17 -1.38
CA TRP A 15 7.14 2.85 -0.22
C TRP A 15 6.27 2.57 1.00
N ILE A 16 6.85 2.71 2.18
CA ILE A 16 6.17 2.62 3.46
C ILE A 16 6.47 3.87 4.30
N ALA A 17 5.49 4.32 5.05
CA ALA A 17 5.68 5.34 6.08
C ALA A 17 6.26 4.69 7.35
N ALA A 18 7.25 5.35 7.93
CA ALA A 18 8.01 4.89 9.09
C ALA A 18 8.07 6.03 10.12
N PRO A 19 7.20 6.01 11.14
CA PRO A 19 7.25 6.95 12.26
C PRO A 19 8.63 6.92 12.93
N ASN A 20 9.13 8.08 13.40
CA ASN A 20 10.48 8.18 13.97
C ASN A 20 10.67 7.38 15.27
N ASP A 21 9.56 7.07 15.96
CA ASP A 21 9.52 6.44 17.28
C ASP A 21 9.08 4.97 17.25
N GLY A 22 8.92 4.37 16.06
CA GLY A 22 8.32 3.04 15.97
C GLY A 22 8.61 2.26 14.70
N THR A 23 8.22 0.98 14.75
CA THR A 23 8.23 0.09 13.59
C THR A 23 7.22 0.60 12.54
N PRO A 24 7.57 0.59 11.24
CA PRO A 24 6.61 0.92 10.18
C PRO A 24 5.31 0.11 10.33
N PRO A 25 4.12 0.74 10.28
CA PRO A 25 2.84 0.05 10.53
C PRO A 25 2.64 -1.18 9.64
N LEU A 26 3.13 -1.15 8.40
CA LEU A 26 3.03 -2.29 7.49
C LEU A 26 3.83 -3.50 7.99
N TYR A 27 5.06 -3.32 8.45
CA TYR A 27 5.88 -4.43 8.94
C TYR A 27 5.31 -5.02 10.22
N ALA A 28 5.00 -4.17 11.21
CA ALA A 28 4.39 -4.62 12.46
C ALA A 28 3.10 -5.42 12.20
N PHE A 29 2.30 -5.02 11.21
CA PHE A 29 1.11 -5.76 10.84
C PHE A 29 1.39 -7.08 10.12
N LEU A 30 2.33 -7.12 9.18
CA LEU A 30 2.71 -8.35 8.47
C LEU A 30 3.15 -9.45 9.43
N ASP A 31 3.85 -9.09 10.51
CA ASP A 31 4.29 -10.04 11.55
C ASP A 31 3.11 -10.69 12.29
N THR A 32 1.94 -10.05 12.32
CA THR A 32 0.72 -10.60 12.94
C THR A 32 -0.07 -11.54 12.03
N LEU A 33 0.21 -11.55 10.73
CA LEU A 33 -0.55 -12.32 9.75
C LEU A 33 -0.03 -13.76 9.64
N GLU A 34 -0.91 -14.71 9.36
CA GLU A 34 -0.48 -16.07 8.99
C GLU A 34 0.21 -16.07 7.61
N GLU A 35 1.03 -17.09 7.35
CA GLU A 35 1.86 -17.16 6.13
C GLU A 35 1.05 -17.00 4.84
N LYS A 36 -0.09 -17.68 4.74
CA LYS A 36 -1.00 -17.57 3.58
C LYS A 36 -1.55 -16.16 3.38
N GLN A 37 -1.78 -15.41 4.46
CA GLN A 37 -2.22 -14.02 4.40
C GLN A 37 -1.08 -13.12 3.91
N ARG A 38 0.14 -13.28 4.46
CA ARG A 38 1.32 -12.54 4.01
C ARG A 38 1.60 -12.75 2.52
N GLN A 39 1.61 -14.00 2.05
CA GLN A 39 1.79 -14.34 0.64
C GLN A 39 0.75 -13.68 -0.27
N LYS A 40 -0.51 -13.63 0.18
CA LYS A 40 -1.59 -12.95 -0.55
C LYS A 40 -1.34 -11.45 -0.65
N ILE A 41 -0.84 -10.82 0.41
CA ILE A 41 -0.45 -9.41 0.39
C ILE A 41 0.70 -9.20 -0.60
N PHE A 42 1.79 -9.95 -0.50
CA PHE A 42 2.92 -9.80 -1.41
C PHE A 42 2.54 -10.01 -2.88
N SER A 43 1.66 -10.96 -3.18
CA SER A 43 1.12 -11.16 -4.53
C SER A 43 0.36 -9.93 -5.04
N LEU A 44 -0.41 -9.26 -4.18
CA LEU A 44 -1.13 -8.04 -4.52
C LEU A 44 -0.19 -6.82 -4.63
N LEU A 45 0.87 -6.75 -3.82
CA LEU A 45 1.92 -5.75 -3.97
C LEU A 45 2.65 -5.90 -5.31
N ALA A 46 2.96 -7.13 -5.72
CA ALA A 46 3.55 -7.43 -7.03
C ALA A 46 2.60 -7.10 -8.19
N LEU A 47 1.29 -7.28 -8.01
CA LEU A 47 0.27 -6.83 -8.97
C LEU A 47 0.29 -5.31 -9.11
N LEU A 48 0.39 -4.56 -8.01
CA LEU A 48 0.42 -3.09 -8.03
C LEU A 48 1.64 -2.54 -8.79
N LEU A 49 2.82 -3.16 -8.65
CA LEU A 49 4.02 -2.79 -9.42
C LEU A 49 3.81 -2.88 -10.94
N GLN A 50 2.90 -3.74 -11.39
CA GLN A 50 2.60 -3.98 -12.81
C GLN A 50 1.34 -3.21 -13.27
N THR A 51 0.61 -2.59 -12.35
CA THR A 51 -0.68 -1.97 -12.62
C THR A 51 -0.54 -0.45 -12.66
N PRO A 52 -0.76 0.20 -13.82
CA PRO A 52 -0.78 1.66 -13.86
C PRO A 52 -1.92 2.20 -12.99
N ALA A 53 -1.73 3.38 -12.38
CA ALA A 53 -2.74 3.98 -11.49
C ALA A 53 -4.14 4.06 -12.11
N THR A 54 -4.23 4.34 -13.41
CA THR A 54 -5.51 4.41 -14.16
C THR A 54 -6.22 3.07 -14.31
N ALA A 55 -5.53 1.95 -14.09
CA ALA A 55 -6.09 0.60 -14.16
C ALA A 55 -6.38 -0.01 -12.77
N MET A 56 -6.03 0.70 -11.68
CA MET A 56 -6.33 0.25 -10.32
C MET A 56 -7.83 0.37 -10.05
N ARG A 57 -8.49 -0.76 -9.80
CA ARG A 57 -9.94 -0.84 -9.62
C ARG A 57 -10.36 -2.01 -8.73
N GLU A 58 -11.64 -2.01 -8.37
CA GLU A 58 -12.24 -3.11 -7.62
C GLU A 58 -12.16 -4.41 -8.43
N PRO A 59 -11.95 -5.58 -7.77
CA PRO A 59 -12.08 -5.80 -6.33
C PRO A 59 -10.82 -5.51 -5.51
N TYR A 60 -9.65 -5.35 -6.14
CA TYR A 60 -8.36 -5.30 -5.44
C TYR A 60 -8.02 -3.93 -4.91
N VAL A 61 -8.36 -2.87 -5.63
CA VAL A 61 -8.12 -1.50 -5.21
C VAL A 61 -9.42 -0.73 -5.17
N LYS A 62 -9.67 0.00 -4.09
CA LYS A 62 -10.74 0.99 -4.02
C LYS A 62 -10.15 2.37 -3.86
N HIS A 63 -10.58 3.31 -4.68
CA HIS A 63 -10.32 4.74 -4.48
C HIS A 63 -11.45 5.35 -3.61
N PHE A 64 -11.11 6.21 -2.66
CA PHE A 64 -12.11 6.86 -1.83
C PHE A 64 -12.58 8.17 -2.49
N GLY A 65 -13.85 8.22 -2.89
CA GLY A 65 -14.44 9.43 -3.50
C GLY A 65 -14.89 10.51 -2.50
N ILE A 66 -14.77 10.27 -1.19
CA ILE A 66 -15.14 11.25 -0.16
C ILE A 66 -14.05 12.33 -0.10
N GLU A 67 -14.42 13.60 -0.19
CA GLU A 67 -13.50 14.75 -0.30
C GLU A 67 -12.31 14.70 0.67
N ARG A 68 -12.58 14.46 1.96
CA ARG A 68 -11.56 14.36 3.01
C ARG A 68 -10.50 13.27 2.75
N TYR A 69 -10.90 12.18 2.11
CA TYR A 69 -10.05 11.00 1.87
C TYR A 69 -9.70 10.80 0.40
N ARG A 70 -9.93 11.80 -0.46
CA ARG A 70 -9.81 11.69 -1.93
C ARG A 70 -8.42 11.32 -2.43
N THR A 71 -7.39 11.52 -1.62
CA THR A 71 -6.01 11.12 -1.96
C THR A 71 -5.71 9.67 -1.59
N LEU A 72 -6.58 9.03 -0.81
CA LEU A 72 -6.38 7.69 -0.29
C LEU A 72 -7.03 6.63 -1.19
N TYR A 73 -6.38 5.48 -1.18
CA TYR A 73 -6.81 4.23 -1.79
C TYR A 73 -6.77 3.13 -0.73
N GLU A 74 -7.43 2.01 -1.01
CA GLU A 74 -7.46 0.81 -0.19
C GLU A 74 -7.11 -0.40 -1.04
N LEU A 75 -6.03 -1.09 -0.68
CA LEU A 75 -5.74 -2.44 -1.16
C LEU A 75 -6.60 -3.43 -0.38
N ARG A 76 -7.33 -4.30 -1.09
CA ARG A 76 -8.28 -5.26 -0.53
C ARG A 76 -7.78 -6.68 -0.75
N ALA A 77 -7.40 -7.33 0.34
CA ALA A 77 -6.99 -8.72 0.36
C ALA A 77 -7.98 -9.55 1.17
N LYS A 78 -8.83 -10.32 0.47
CA LYS A 78 -9.72 -11.29 1.10
C LYS A 78 -9.05 -12.66 1.16
N SER A 79 -8.92 -13.19 2.37
CA SER A 79 -8.60 -14.59 2.64
C SER A 79 -9.64 -15.13 3.64
N ARG A 80 -9.21 -15.73 4.76
CA ARG A 80 -10.06 -15.95 5.94
C ARG A 80 -10.54 -14.62 6.54
N ASN A 81 -9.67 -13.61 6.55
CA ASN A 81 -9.95 -12.27 7.06
C ASN A 81 -10.04 -11.25 5.90
N LEU A 82 -10.72 -10.13 6.16
CA LEU A 82 -10.75 -8.98 5.24
C LEU A 82 -9.58 -8.04 5.53
N VAL A 83 -8.37 -8.44 5.11
CA VAL A 83 -7.17 -7.62 5.25
C VAL A 83 -7.24 -6.44 4.28
N ARG A 84 -6.93 -5.25 4.78
CA ARG A 84 -6.94 -4.00 4.03
C ARG A 84 -5.71 -3.18 4.35
N ILE A 85 -5.21 -2.46 3.36
CA ILE A 85 -4.07 -1.55 3.53
C ILE A 85 -4.42 -0.24 2.85
N THR A 86 -4.43 0.86 3.60
CA THR A 86 -4.58 2.19 3.02
C THR A 86 -3.27 2.64 2.38
N PHE A 87 -3.35 3.38 1.28
CA PHE A 87 -2.19 3.96 0.62
C PHE A 87 -2.55 5.26 -0.08
N THR A 88 -1.54 6.05 -0.45
CA THR A 88 -1.67 7.20 -1.36
C THR A 88 -0.71 7.03 -2.54
N LEU A 89 -1.01 7.70 -3.64
CA LEU A 89 -0.05 7.90 -4.71
C LEU A 89 0.82 9.13 -4.40
N ARG A 90 2.12 9.04 -4.70
CA ARG A 90 3.05 10.17 -4.71
C ARG A 90 2.96 10.89 -6.06
N GLU A 91 3.52 12.10 -6.14
CA GLU A 91 3.49 12.94 -7.36
C GLU A 91 4.07 12.25 -8.60
N ASN A 92 5.07 11.39 -8.40
CA ASN A 92 5.70 10.60 -9.45
C ASN A 92 4.96 9.30 -9.81
N GLY A 93 3.81 9.03 -9.17
CA GLY A 93 3.00 7.82 -9.37
C GLY A 93 3.40 6.64 -8.48
N ASP A 94 4.41 6.78 -7.63
CA ASP A 94 4.79 5.74 -6.67
C ASP A 94 3.72 5.53 -5.59
N ILE A 95 3.69 4.34 -5.00
CA ILE A 95 2.71 3.97 -3.99
C ILE A 95 3.32 4.10 -2.60
N LEU A 96 2.67 4.83 -1.69
CA LEU A 96 3.05 4.92 -0.29
C LEU A 96 1.99 4.22 0.58
N PHE A 97 2.34 3.08 1.16
CA PHE A 97 1.50 2.37 2.12
C PHE A 97 1.52 3.03 3.48
N LEU A 98 0.34 3.04 4.11
CA LEU A 98 0.08 3.74 5.37
C LEU A 98 -0.41 2.74 6.43
N ILE A 99 -1.72 2.67 6.65
CA ILE A 99 -2.32 1.95 7.79
C ILE A 99 -2.94 0.63 7.30
N PRO A 100 -2.35 -0.52 7.64
CA PRO A 100 -2.97 -1.81 7.44
C PRO A 100 -3.94 -2.16 8.58
N PHE A 101 -4.96 -2.97 8.28
CA PHE A 101 -5.92 -3.45 9.28
C PHE A 101 -6.67 -4.70 8.82
N ILE A 102 -7.20 -5.47 9.78
CA ILE A 102 -8.24 -6.48 9.52
C ILE A 102 -9.59 -5.81 9.69
N LYS A 103 -10.38 -5.73 8.61
CA LYS A 103 -11.74 -5.20 8.68
C LYS A 103 -12.69 -6.21 9.29
N ARG A 104 -13.33 -5.81 10.39
CA ARG A 104 -14.41 -6.56 11.04
C ARG A 104 -15.74 -5.81 10.95
N ARG A 105 -15.71 -4.47 10.92
CA ARG A 105 -16.90 -3.61 10.89
C ARG A 105 -16.64 -2.33 10.11
N ARG A 106 -17.69 -1.50 9.91
CA ARG A 106 -17.60 -0.26 9.12
C ARG A 106 -16.57 0.72 9.69
N ARG A 107 -16.57 0.94 11.02
CA ARG A 107 -15.71 1.93 11.69
C ARG A 107 -14.21 1.71 11.49
N ASP A 108 -13.77 0.47 11.31
CA ASP A 108 -12.33 0.15 11.19
C ASP A 108 -11.72 0.84 9.97
N THR A 109 -12.48 0.96 8.88
CA THR A 109 -12.04 1.70 7.69
C THR A 109 -11.91 3.19 7.99
N MET A 110 -12.87 3.79 8.71
CA MET A 110 -12.81 5.22 9.04
C MET A 110 -11.59 5.52 9.93
N GLN A 111 -11.35 4.68 10.94
CA GLN A 111 -10.19 4.80 11.84
C GLN A 111 -8.87 4.69 11.07
N ALA A 112 -8.76 3.72 10.15
CA ALA A 112 -7.57 3.58 9.32
C ALA A 112 -7.35 4.79 8.39
N LEU A 113 -8.42 5.37 7.85
CA LEU A 113 -8.34 6.57 7.00
C LEU A 113 -7.89 7.81 7.80
N ASP A 114 -8.46 8.03 8.99
CA ASP A 114 -8.05 9.14 9.85
C ASP A 114 -6.60 9.00 10.31
N ALA A 115 -6.19 7.78 10.73
CA ALA A 115 -4.80 7.49 11.07
C ALA A 115 -3.85 7.66 9.87
N SER A 116 -4.31 7.33 8.65
CA SER A 116 -3.52 7.53 7.43
C SER A 116 -3.28 9.01 7.13
N LEU A 117 -4.29 9.86 7.31
CA LEU A 117 -4.13 11.30 7.16
C LEU A 117 -3.19 11.89 8.21
N HIS A 118 -3.27 11.40 9.46
CA HIS A 118 -2.35 11.81 10.52
C HIS A 118 -0.91 11.41 10.20
N LEU A 119 -0.68 10.17 9.79
CA LEU A 119 0.65 9.69 9.39
C LEU A 119 1.20 10.47 8.19
N LEU A 120 0.36 10.80 7.20
CA LEU A 120 0.78 11.67 6.09
C LEU A 120 1.17 13.08 6.54
N ALA A 121 0.49 13.64 7.55
CA ALA A 121 0.88 14.93 8.12
C ALA A 121 2.26 14.84 8.79
N GLN A 122 2.50 13.79 9.57
CA GLN A 122 3.80 13.52 10.19
C GLN A 122 4.92 13.38 9.16
N CYS A 123 4.68 12.67 8.05
CA CYS A 123 5.73 12.52 7.03
C CYS A 123 5.98 13.85 6.27
N ARG A 124 5.06 14.82 6.31
CA ARG A 124 5.24 16.15 5.71
C ARG A 124 5.97 17.11 6.63
N ASP A 125 5.78 17.02 7.94
CA ASP A 125 6.44 17.86 8.93
C ASP A 125 7.83 17.32 9.37
N GLY A 126 8.20 16.12 8.91
CA GLY A 126 9.49 15.49 9.17
C GLY A 126 9.51 14.57 10.40
N SER A 127 8.39 14.42 11.11
CA SER A 127 8.25 13.48 12.23
C SER A 127 8.03 12.01 11.80
N CYS A 128 7.97 11.75 10.50
CA CYS A 128 7.97 10.42 9.89
C CYS A 128 8.93 10.38 8.70
N SER A 129 9.65 9.27 8.56
CA SER A 129 10.45 8.95 7.38
C SER A 129 9.67 8.08 6.38
N ILE A 130 10.10 8.07 5.11
CA ILE A 130 9.54 7.20 4.08
C ILE A 130 10.66 6.31 3.55
N GLN A 131 10.40 5.01 3.45
CA GLN A 131 11.40 4.00 3.10
C GLN A 131 10.93 3.17 1.89
N GLU A 132 11.86 2.81 0.99
CA GLU A 132 11.53 1.97 -0.18
C GLU A 132 11.25 0.54 0.29
N LEU A 133 10.12 -0.02 -0.14
CA LEU A 133 9.71 -1.39 0.17
C LEU A 133 10.17 -2.32 -0.95
N SER A 134 11.20 -3.12 -0.68
CA SER A 134 11.62 -4.20 -1.57
C SER A 134 10.84 -5.47 -1.28
N ILE A 135 10.13 -5.98 -2.28
CA ILE A 135 9.39 -7.26 -2.17
C ILE A 135 10.09 -8.44 -2.87
N LYS A 136 11.31 -8.24 -3.39
CA LYS A 136 12.01 -9.26 -4.21
C LYS A 136 12.27 -10.57 -3.48
N SER A 137 12.67 -10.49 -2.20
CA SER A 137 12.90 -11.66 -1.35
C SER A 137 11.63 -12.50 -1.15
N TYR A 138 10.46 -11.85 -1.12
CA TYR A 138 9.16 -12.49 -0.90
C TYR A 138 8.54 -13.07 -2.17
N ILE A 139 8.96 -12.61 -3.35
CA ILE A 139 8.48 -13.14 -4.64
C ILE A 139 9.28 -14.39 -5.06
N ASN A 140 10.58 -14.43 -4.74
CA ASN A 140 11.49 -15.46 -5.24
C ASN A 140 11.64 -16.69 -4.32
N GLY A 141 10.95 -16.73 -3.18
CA GLY A 141 11.22 -17.74 -2.14
C GLY A 141 10.02 -18.11 -1.29
N GLY A 142 9.04 -18.77 -1.89
CA GLY A 142 8.27 -19.79 -1.17
C GLY A 142 9.17 -21.02 -0.99
N ASN A 143 10.15 -20.90 -0.09
CA ASN A 143 10.94 -21.96 0.56
C ASN A 143 12.10 -21.28 1.30
N ALA A 144 11.85 -20.85 2.53
CA ALA A 144 12.89 -20.56 3.49
C ALA A 144 12.55 -21.34 4.77
N THR A 145 13.30 -22.45 4.93
CA THR A 145 13.47 -23.33 6.09
C THR A 145 12.25 -23.99 6.71
#